data_AF-A0A8J4XUR6-F1
#
_entry.id   AF-A0A8J4XUR6-F1
#
_cell.length_a   1.000
_cell.length_b   1.000
_cell.length_c   1.000
_cell.angle_alpha   90.00
_cell.angle_beta   90.00
_cell.angle_gamma   90.00
#
_symmetry.space_group_name_H-M   'P 1'
#
loop_
_entity.id
_entity.type
_entity.pdbx_description
1 polymer ?
#
loop_
_entity_poly.entity_id
_entity_poly.type
_entity_poly.pdbx_seq_one_letter_code
_entity_poly.pdbx_strand_id
1 'polypeptide(L)'
;MGPSSGPNIALFKRLQNRWPIVDQSRPQPLTPTALSSDEEAHRLEMLGHLKRLLDCGNHPREDYKEIILLNVAYLEGGVPTSFRAPGAYHMARWMAKAIYAVKIMLFHDQLEMSRRELAGISRVAFFVTMVYTKYWNEAMFPVLRSQERPGLLTSEEDLRRGGCVVAERAMGRHLWSPFRKT
;
A
#
# COMPACT_ATOMS: atom_id res chain seq x y z
N MET A 1 -28.40 -7.94 -14.01
CA MET A 1 -27.22 -7.78 -13.12
C MET A 1 -27.74 -7.80 -11.69
N GLY A 2 -27.61 -8.91 -10.96
CA GLY A 2 -28.07 -9.00 -9.57
C GLY A 2 -27.14 -8.24 -8.60
N PRO A 3 -27.64 -7.73 -7.46
CA PRO A 3 -26.81 -7.04 -6.49
C PRO A 3 -25.75 -7.99 -5.92
N SER A 4 -24.50 -7.52 -5.85
CA SER A 4 -23.40 -8.26 -5.24
C SER A 4 -23.56 -8.24 -3.72
N SER A 5 -23.93 -9.38 -3.14
CA SER A 5 -24.14 -9.61 -1.70
C SER A 5 -22.84 -9.86 -0.92
N GLY A 6 -21.74 -9.21 -1.31
CA GLY A 6 -20.48 -9.31 -0.56
C GLY A 6 -20.52 -8.46 0.71
N PRO A 7 -19.91 -8.91 1.83
CA PRO A 7 -19.81 -8.09 3.03
C PRO A 7 -19.07 -6.81 2.67
N ASN A 8 -19.78 -5.71 2.83
CA ASN A 8 -19.30 -4.41 2.47
C ASN A 8 -18.32 -3.90 3.53
N ILE A 9 -17.11 -3.50 3.14
CA ILE A 9 -16.14 -2.92 4.08
C ILE A 9 -16.62 -1.50 4.40
N ALA A 10 -17.26 -1.33 5.56
CA ALA A 10 -17.88 -0.07 5.97
C ALA A 10 -16.92 1.14 5.93
N LEU A 11 -15.64 0.92 6.21
CA LEU A 11 -14.61 1.95 6.14
C LEU A 11 -14.36 2.44 4.70
N PHE A 12 -14.43 1.55 3.72
CA PHE A 12 -14.20 1.91 2.31
C PHE A 12 -15.36 2.73 1.76
N LYS A 13 -16.60 2.37 2.13
CA LYS A 13 -17.77 3.20 1.80
C LYS A 13 -17.73 4.56 2.48
N ARG A 14 -17.30 4.64 3.75
CA ARG A 14 -17.13 5.93 4.43
C ARG A 14 -16.18 6.85 3.66
N LEU A 15 -15.03 6.34 3.21
CA LEU A 15 -14.12 7.10 2.36
C LEU A 15 -14.80 7.53 1.05
N GLN A 16 -15.47 6.62 0.33
CA GLN A 16 -16.18 6.96 -0.92
C GLN A 16 -17.21 8.07 -0.73
N ASN A 17 -18.03 7.97 0.31
CA ASN A 17 -19.09 8.92 0.60
C ASN A 17 -18.54 10.28 1.04
N ARG A 18 -17.44 10.29 1.79
CA ARG A 18 -16.79 11.52 2.27
C ARG A 18 -15.91 12.17 1.20
N TRP A 19 -15.47 11.42 0.19
CA TRP A 19 -14.50 11.89 -0.82
C TRP A 19 -14.78 13.28 -1.42
N PRO A 20 -16.02 13.66 -1.78
CA PRO A 20 -16.30 14.98 -2.37
C PRO A 20 -15.91 16.18 -1.48
N ILE A 21 -15.74 15.96 -0.17
CA ILE A 21 -15.45 16.99 0.83
C ILE A 21 -14.17 16.69 1.61
N VAL A 22 -13.37 15.71 1.17
CA VAL A 22 -12.02 15.49 1.70
C VAL A 22 -11.11 16.58 1.14
N ASP A 23 -10.43 17.30 2.04
CA ASP A 23 -9.36 18.21 1.71
C ASP A 23 -8.09 17.42 1.35
N GLN A 24 -7.89 17.28 0.05
CA GLN A 24 -6.75 16.56 -0.53
C GLN A 24 -5.40 17.30 -0.35
N SER A 25 -5.42 18.58 0.06
CA SER A 25 -4.20 19.35 0.33
C SER A 25 -3.58 19.03 1.70
N ARG A 26 -4.31 18.30 2.55
CA ARG A 26 -3.92 17.96 3.92
C ARG A 26 -3.81 16.45 4.14
N PRO A 27 -2.95 15.73 3.40
CA PRO A 27 -2.66 14.34 3.72
C PRO A 27 -1.86 14.23 5.03
N GLN A 28 -2.04 13.10 5.71
CA GLN A 28 -1.35 12.71 6.94
C GLN A 28 -0.25 11.69 6.58
N PRO A 29 1.00 12.13 6.33
CA PRO A 29 2.10 11.21 6.09
C PRO A 29 2.49 10.45 7.34
N LEU A 30 3.27 9.39 7.14
CA LEU A 30 3.90 8.61 8.20
C LEU A 30 4.84 9.53 9.01
N THR A 31 4.57 9.66 10.30
CA THR A 31 5.41 10.45 11.21
C THR A 31 6.72 9.71 11.50
N PRO A 32 7.90 10.22 11.10
CA PRO A 32 9.18 9.51 11.26
C PRO A 32 9.58 9.28 12.73
N THR A 33 9.12 10.15 13.65
CA THR A 33 9.43 10.03 15.09
C THR A 33 8.84 8.79 15.75
N ALA A 34 7.95 8.07 15.06
CA ALA A 34 7.37 6.81 15.51
C ALA A 34 8.15 5.56 15.04
N LEU A 35 9.22 5.74 14.26
CA LEU A 35 10.00 4.66 13.68
C LEU A 35 11.30 4.42 14.45
N SER A 36 11.69 3.15 14.59
CA SER A 36 13.05 2.76 14.98
C SER A 36 14.06 3.13 13.89
N SER A 37 15.35 3.17 14.24
CA SER A 37 16.43 3.46 13.27
C SER A 37 16.41 2.52 12.06
N ASP A 38 16.10 1.25 12.28
CA ASP A 38 16.02 0.24 11.21
C ASP A 38 14.80 0.47 10.31
N GLU A 39 13.65 0.80 10.89
CA GLU A 39 12.43 1.13 10.13
C GLU A 39 12.59 2.42 9.33
N GLU A 40 13.29 3.41 9.87
CA GLU A 40 13.61 4.66 9.17
C GLU A 40 14.57 4.42 7.99
N ALA A 41 15.60 3.60 8.18
CA ALA A 41 16.49 3.20 7.08
C ALA A 41 15.71 2.48 5.97
N HIS A 42 14.83 1.54 6.35
CA HIS A 42 13.96 0.83 5.40
C HIS A 42 12.99 1.79 4.69
N ARG A 43 12.46 2.80 5.41
CA ARG A 43 11.58 3.84 4.84
C ARG A 43 12.30 4.60 3.72
N LEU A 44 13.54 5.02 3.96
CA LEU A 44 14.34 5.76 3.00
C LEU A 44 14.70 4.91 1.77
N GLU A 45 15.07 3.63 1.98
CA GLU A 45 15.30 2.69 0.88
C GLU A 45 14.05 2.52 0.01
N MET A 46 12.91 2.26 0.65
CA MET A 46 11.62 2.10 -0.03
C MET A 46 11.24 3.36 -0.81
N LEU A 47 11.39 4.54 -0.21
CA LEU A 47 11.11 5.80 -0.88
C LEU A 47 11.99 5.98 -2.12
N GLY A 48 13.28 5.68 -2.02
CA GLY A 48 14.20 5.71 -3.16
C GLY A 48 13.79 4.74 -4.26
N HIS A 49 13.38 3.52 -3.91
CA HIS A 49 12.87 2.53 -4.86
C HIS A 49 11.60 3.02 -5.57
N LEU A 50 10.61 3.52 -4.82
CA LEU A 50 9.34 4.01 -5.39
C LEU A 50 9.54 5.21 -6.33
N LYS A 51 10.45 6.13 -6.02
CA LYS A 51 10.79 7.25 -6.92
C LYS A 51 11.39 6.76 -8.25
N ARG A 52 12.34 5.82 -8.19
CA ARG A 52 12.90 5.19 -9.41
C ARG A 52 11.81 4.51 -10.26
N LEU A 53 10.82 3.88 -9.62
CA LEU A 53 9.68 3.29 -10.33
C LEU A 53 8.82 4.35 -11.02
N LEU A 54 8.61 5.53 -10.42
CA LEU A 54 7.86 6.61 -11.06
C LEU A 54 8.64 7.18 -12.26
N ASP A 55 9.94 7.37 -12.10
CA ASP A 55 10.82 7.94 -13.12
C ASP A 55 10.96 7.03 -14.35
N CYS A 56 10.86 5.70 -14.18
CA CYS A 56 10.92 4.77 -15.30
C CYS A 56 9.69 4.85 -16.22
N GLY A 57 8.58 5.44 -15.75
CA GLY A 57 7.37 5.75 -16.52
C GLY A 57 6.59 4.55 -17.07
N ASN A 58 7.12 3.33 -16.96
CA ASN A 58 6.54 2.13 -17.54
C ASN A 58 5.58 1.46 -16.55
N HIS A 59 4.35 1.97 -16.47
CA HIS A 59 3.30 1.36 -15.66
C HIS A 59 2.25 0.70 -16.56
N PRO A 60 2.08 -0.64 -16.54
CA PRO A 60 1.17 -1.36 -17.42
C PRO A 60 -0.30 -1.10 -17.06
N ARG A 61 -0.54 -0.55 -15.86
CA ARG A 61 -1.87 -0.20 -15.37
C ARG A 61 -1.83 1.06 -14.51
N GLU A 62 -2.92 1.81 -14.59
CA GLU A 62 -3.11 3.06 -13.85
C GLU A 62 -3.24 2.88 -12.34
N ASP A 63 -3.71 1.73 -11.86
CA ASP A 63 -3.79 1.41 -10.43
C ASP A 63 -2.40 1.14 -9.82
N TYR A 64 -1.43 0.71 -10.64
CA TYR A 64 -0.06 0.48 -10.18
C TYR A 64 0.68 1.80 -10.00
N LYS A 65 0.50 2.72 -10.96
CA LYS A 65 1.00 4.09 -10.80
C LYS A 65 0.38 4.76 -9.57
N GLU A 66 -0.93 4.58 -9.38
CA GLU A 66 -1.65 5.15 -8.26
C GLU A 66 -1.13 4.66 -6.90
N ILE A 67 -0.93 3.35 -6.71
CA ILE A 67 -0.41 2.85 -5.42
C ILE A 67 1.02 3.35 -5.14
N ILE A 68 1.87 3.48 -6.16
CA ILE A 68 3.23 4.03 -5.99
C ILE A 68 3.16 5.50 -5.55
N LEU A 69 2.34 6.32 -6.22
CA LEU A 69 2.15 7.73 -5.86
C LEU A 69 1.60 7.89 -4.43
N LEU A 70 0.62 7.07 -4.05
CA LEU A 70 0.05 7.09 -2.71
C LEU A 70 1.07 6.73 -1.64
N ASN A 71 1.92 5.75 -1.90
CA ASN A 71 2.96 5.34 -0.98
C ASN A 71 4.05 6.41 -0.83
N VAL A 72 4.47 7.07 -1.92
CA VAL A 72 5.39 8.21 -1.85
C VAL A 72 4.78 9.32 -1.00
N ALA A 73 3.50 9.66 -1.22
CA ALA A 73 2.80 10.65 -0.42
C ALA A 73 2.75 10.26 1.07
N TYR A 74 2.52 8.99 1.36
CA TYR A 74 2.50 8.49 2.73
C TYR A 74 3.88 8.48 3.38
N LEU A 75 4.96 8.14 2.68
CA LEU A 75 6.30 8.05 3.27
C LEU A 75 7.03 9.39 3.40
N GLU A 76 6.82 10.31 2.47
CA GLU A 76 7.59 11.57 2.39
C GLU A 76 6.72 12.80 2.70
N GLY A 77 5.40 12.69 2.64
CA GLY A 77 4.51 13.85 2.70
C GLY A 77 4.47 14.66 1.40
N GLY A 78 5.13 14.18 0.34
CA GLY A 78 5.03 14.78 -1.00
C GLY A 78 3.63 14.64 -1.56
N VAL A 79 2.96 15.75 -1.85
CA VAL A 79 1.58 15.74 -2.35
C VAL A 79 1.58 15.51 -3.87
N PRO A 80 1.00 14.41 -4.39
CA PRO A 80 0.67 14.35 -5.82
C PRO A 80 -0.27 15.50 -6.15
N THR A 81 -0.14 16.11 -7.34
CA THR A 81 -0.96 17.28 -7.76
C THR A 81 -2.46 17.08 -7.57
N SER A 82 -2.94 15.83 -7.60
CA SER A 82 -4.27 15.45 -7.12
C SER A 82 -4.31 13.96 -6.77
N PHE A 83 -5.22 13.56 -5.86
CA PHE A 83 -5.51 12.16 -5.62
C PHE A 83 -6.71 11.72 -6.47
N ARG A 84 -6.60 10.57 -7.14
CA ARG A 84 -7.73 10.00 -7.88
C ARG A 84 -8.88 9.68 -6.91
N ALA A 85 -10.13 9.78 -7.35
CA ALA A 85 -11.26 9.34 -6.54
C ALA A 85 -11.21 7.82 -6.25
N PRO A 86 -11.61 7.36 -5.05
CA PRO A 86 -11.73 5.94 -4.73
C PRO A 86 -12.72 5.25 -5.69
N GLY A 87 -12.18 4.36 -6.53
CA GLY A 87 -12.97 3.62 -7.52
C GLY A 87 -13.73 2.43 -6.93
N ALA A 88 -14.34 1.62 -7.80
CA ALA A 88 -14.98 0.38 -7.36
C ALA A 88 -13.95 -0.61 -6.77
N TYR A 89 -14.23 -1.14 -5.57
CA TYR A 89 -13.44 -2.23 -5.00
C TYR A 89 -14.17 -3.56 -5.19
N HIS A 90 -13.54 -4.47 -5.92
CA HIS A 90 -13.96 -5.86 -5.98
C HIS A 90 -13.24 -6.66 -4.91
N MET A 91 -13.95 -7.55 -4.21
CA MET A 91 -13.41 -8.30 -3.07
C MET A 91 -12.17 -9.15 -3.40
N ALA A 92 -12.05 -9.61 -4.65
CA ALA A 92 -10.93 -10.44 -5.11
C ALA A 92 -9.67 -9.64 -5.48
N ARG A 93 -9.76 -8.30 -5.63
CA ARG A 93 -8.61 -7.48 -6.05
C ARG A 93 -7.91 -6.89 -4.83
N TRP A 94 -6.80 -7.50 -4.45
CA TRP A 94 -5.99 -7.03 -3.33
C TRP A 94 -5.41 -5.62 -3.57
N MET A 95 -5.02 -5.28 -4.81
CA MET A 95 -4.56 -3.93 -5.18
C MET A 95 -5.57 -2.83 -4.81
N ALA A 96 -6.87 -3.05 -5.07
CA ALA A 96 -7.89 -2.09 -4.67
C ALA A 96 -7.92 -1.91 -3.15
N LYS A 97 -7.84 -3.01 -2.38
CA LYS A 97 -7.80 -2.93 -0.91
C LYS A 97 -6.55 -2.19 -0.41
N ALA A 98 -5.41 -2.38 -1.06
CA ALA A 98 -4.16 -1.68 -0.74
C ALA A 98 -4.30 -0.16 -0.98
N ILE A 99 -4.80 0.24 -2.14
CA ILE A 99 -5.09 1.65 -2.47
C ILE A 99 -6.03 2.28 -1.43
N TYR A 100 -7.10 1.58 -1.08
CA TYR A 100 -8.03 2.05 -0.06
C TYR A 100 -7.37 2.23 1.31
N ALA A 101 -6.57 1.26 1.75
CA ALA A 101 -5.91 1.32 3.05
C ALA A 101 -4.97 2.54 3.17
N VAL A 102 -4.17 2.79 2.13
CA VAL A 102 -3.25 3.93 2.11
C VAL A 102 -4.01 5.25 2.06
N LYS A 103 -5.05 5.38 1.21
CA LYS A 103 -5.89 6.58 1.18
C LYS A 103 -6.59 6.87 2.50
N ILE A 104 -7.12 5.84 3.16
CA ILE A 104 -7.76 6.02 4.47
C ILE A 104 -6.73 6.53 5.47
N MET A 105 -5.51 5.99 5.48
CA MET A 105 -4.47 6.50 6.38
C MET A 105 -4.05 7.93 6.07
N LEU A 106 -3.93 8.30 4.79
CA LEU A 106 -3.62 9.67 4.38
C LEU A 106 -4.69 10.68 4.80
N PHE A 107 -5.96 10.28 4.94
CA PHE A 107 -7.05 11.21 5.26
C PHE A 107 -7.80 10.83 6.54
N HIS A 108 -7.17 10.08 7.44
CA HIS A 108 -7.84 9.50 8.60
C HIS A 108 -8.36 10.55 9.59
N ASP A 109 -7.71 11.72 9.66
CA ASP A 109 -8.11 12.86 10.48
C ASP A 109 -9.41 13.54 9.98
N GLN A 110 -9.76 13.30 8.70
CA GLN A 110 -10.97 13.80 8.05
C GLN A 110 -12.09 12.75 8.00
N LEU A 111 -11.88 11.57 8.60
CA LEU A 111 -12.81 10.45 8.63
C LEU A 111 -13.22 10.10 10.06
N GLU A 112 -14.49 9.79 10.26
CA GLU A 112 -14.97 9.25 11.53
C GLU A 112 -14.51 7.80 11.69
N MET A 113 -13.53 7.57 12.57
CA MET A 113 -12.93 6.28 12.80
C MET A 113 -12.77 5.97 14.29
N SER A 114 -13.06 4.72 14.66
CA SER A 114 -12.70 4.21 15.98
C SER A 114 -11.20 3.97 16.09
N ARG A 115 -10.66 4.01 17.32
CA ARG A 115 -9.25 3.68 17.59
C ARG A 115 -8.85 2.29 17.04
N ARG A 116 -9.77 1.32 17.09
CA ARG A 116 -9.54 -0.04 16.58
C ARG A 116 -9.42 -0.05 15.06
N GLU A 117 -10.25 0.70 14.36
CA GLU A 117 -10.19 0.82 12.89
C GLU A 117 -8.91 1.53 12.46
N LEU A 118 -8.54 2.60 13.15
CA LEU A 118 -7.30 3.33 12.88
C LEU A 118 -6.07 2.44 13.06
N ALA A 119 -5.98 1.73 14.19
CA ALA A 119 -4.88 0.78 14.41
C ALA A 119 -4.86 -0.37 13.39
N GLY A 120 -6.03 -0.85 12.97
CA GLY A 120 -6.16 -1.85 11.93
C GLY A 120 -5.64 -1.37 10.58
N ILE A 121 -6.13 -0.22 10.12
CA ILE A 121 -5.78 0.31 8.80
C ILE A 121 -4.35 0.86 8.75
N SER A 122 -3.84 1.40 9.85
CA SER A 122 -2.44 1.83 9.98
C SER A 122 -1.48 0.67 9.73
N ARG A 123 -1.70 -0.49 10.38
CA ARG A 123 -0.88 -1.69 10.13
C ARG A 123 -0.95 -2.16 8.69
N VAL A 124 -2.13 -2.11 8.06
CA VAL A 124 -2.28 -2.52 6.65
C VAL A 124 -1.60 -1.54 5.72
N ALA A 125 -1.76 -0.23 5.90
CA ALA A 125 -1.13 0.79 5.07
C ALA A 125 0.40 0.77 5.21
N PHE A 126 0.91 0.61 6.44
CA PHE A 126 2.33 0.46 6.71
C PHE A 126 2.89 -0.77 5.98
N PHE A 127 2.25 -1.93 6.13
CA PHE A 127 2.62 -3.14 5.40
C PHE A 127 2.57 -2.96 3.88
N VAL A 128 1.51 -2.32 3.36
CA VAL A 128 1.35 -2.09 1.93
C VAL A 128 2.52 -1.27 1.39
N THR A 129 2.91 -0.27 2.14
CA THR A 129 3.93 0.70 1.77
C THR A 129 5.34 0.14 1.92
N MET A 130 5.64 -0.51 3.05
CA MET A 130 6.98 -0.98 3.41
C MET A 130 7.31 -2.36 2.82
N VAL A 131 6.32 -3.11 2.33
CA VAL A 131 6.53 -4.48 1.85
C VAL A 131 5.81 -4.71 0.53
N TYR A 132 4.47 -4.78 0.55
CA TYR A 132 3.67 -5.29 -0.57
C TYR A 132 4.00 -4.64 -1.91
N THR A 133 4.18 -3.32 -1.93
CA THR A 133 4.34 -2.58 -3.18
C THR A 133 5.65 -2.91 -3.89
N LYS A 134 6.75 -3.10 -3.16
CA LYS A 134 8.04 -3.53 -3.75
C LYS A 134 7.89 -4.91 -4.40
N TYR A 135 7.45 -5.90 -3.63
CA TYR A 135 7.27 -7.28 -4.13
C TYR A 135 6.29 -7.38 -5.31
N TRP A 136 5.20 -6.60 -5.28
CA TRP A 136 4.24 -6.60 -6.38
C TRP A 136 4.86 -6.06 -7.68
N ASN A 137 5.64 -4.98 -7.60
CA ASN A 137 6.30 -4.40 -8.77
C ASN A 137 7.39 -5.34 -9.31
N GLU A 138 8.25 -5.89 -8.45
CA GLU A 138 9.30 -6.85 -8.87
C GLU A 138 8.75 -8.12 -9.52
N ALA A 139 7.60 -8.61 -9.04
CA ALA A 139 6.93 -9.76 -9.65
C ALA A 139 6.42 -9.46 -11.07
N MET A 140 6.01 -8.21 -11.33
CA MET A 140 5.35 -7.80 -12.58
C MET A 140 6.32 -7.15 -13.59
N PHE A 141 7.51 -6.71 -13.16
CA PHE A 141 8.51 -6.05 -14.00
C PHE A 141 9.82 -6.83 -14.08
N PRO A 142 10.01 -7.70 -15.10
CA PRO A 142 11.24 -8.47 -15.29
C PRO A 142 12.50 -7.60 -15.47
N VAL A 143 12.35 -6.38 -15.99
CA VAL A 143 13.44 -5.41 -16.20
C VAL A 143 14.13 -5.01 -14.88
N LEU A 144 13.42 -5.01 -13.76
CA LEU A 144 13.99 -4.69 -12.45
C LEU A 144 14.66 -5.91 -11.80
N ARG A 145 14.17 -7.12 -12.13
CA ARG A 145 14.75 -8.39 -11.67
C ARG A 145 16.19 -8.62 -12.18
N SER A 146 16.58 -7.99 -13.28
CA SER A 146 17.94 -8.12 -13.84
C SER A 146 18.94 -7.12 -13.27
N GLN A 147 18.48 -6.05 -12.62
CA GLN A 147 19.33 -5.01 -12.03
C GLN A 147 19.69 -5.33 -10.57
N GLU A 148 18.85 -6.10 -9.86
CA GLU A 148 19.12 -6.59 -8.51
C GLU A 148 19.47 -8.09 -8.59
N ARG A 149 20.65 -8.47 -8.05
CA ARG A 149 21.18 -9.85 -8.12
C ARG A 149 20.13 -10.89 -7.67
N PRO A 150 20.01 -12.05 -8.36
CA PRO A 150 19.10 -13.11 -7.96
C PRO A 150 19.68 -13.88 -6.76
N GLY A 151 19.57 -13.28 -5.57
CA GLY A 151 19.65 -13.96 -4.30
C GLY A 151 18.24 -14.10 -3.76
N LEU A 152 17.83 -15.33 -3.46
CA LEU A 152 16.59 -15.70 -2.78
C LEU A 152 16.60 -15.19 -1.31
N LEU A 153 16.71 -13.88 -1.13
CA LEU A 153 16.78 -13.16 0.15
C LEU A 153 16.01 -11.86 -0.07
N THR A 154 14.79 -11.68 0.46
CA THR A 154 14.61 -11.04 1.78
C THR A 154 13.15 -11.09 2.24
N SER A 155 12.29 -11.97 1.69
CA SER A 155 10.85 -11.96 2.02
C SER A 155 10.58 -12.10 3.52
N GLU A 156 11.32 -12.96 4.23
CA GLU A 156 11.05 -13.21 5.65
C GLU A 156 11.57 -12.08 6.56
N GLU A 157 12.70 -11.45 6.20
CA GLU A 157 13.26 -10.34 6.97
C GLU A 157 12.46 -9.05 6.73
N ASP A 158 12.04 -8.77 5.50
CA ASP A 158 11.16 -7.63 5.17
C ASP A 158 9.76 -7.82 5.76
N LEU A 159 9.23 -9.05 5.77
CA LEU A 159 7.97 -9.38 6.44
C LEU A 159 8.07 -9.22 7.96
N ARG A 160 9.21 -9.62 8.55
CA ARG A 160 9.51 -9.41 9.97
C ARG A 160 9.63 -7.92 10.31
N ARG A 161 10.37 -7.15 9.49
CA ARG A 161 10.51 -5.70 9.60
C ARG A 161 9.18 -4.97 9.39
N GLY A 162 8.30 -5.48 8.53
CA GLY A 162 6.95 -4.97 8.30
C GLY A 162 5.91 -5.35 9.38
N GLY A 163 6.29 -6.15 10.39
CA GLY A 163 5.55 -6.34 11.64
C GLY A 163 4.15 -6.97 11.56
N CYS A 164 3.72 -7.53 10.42
CA CYS A 164 2.32 -7.97 10.24
C CYS A 164 2.18 -9.43 9.78
N VAL A 165 2.21 -10.36 10.74
CA VAL A 165 1.94 -11.82 10.56
C VAL A 165 0.60 -12.09 9.84
N VAL A 166 -0.37 -11.21 9.98
CA VAL A 166 -1.67 -11.32 9.30
C VAL A 166 -1.56 -11.01 7.81
N ALA A 167 -0.69 -10.06 7.45
CA ALA A 167 -0.49 -9.63 6.08
C ALA A 167 0.44 -10.58 5.31
N GLU A 168 1.37 -11.25 6.01
CA GLU A 168 2.09 -12.45 5.53
C GLU A 168 1.13 -13.56 5.07
N ARG A 169 0.13 -13.92 5.89
CA ARG A 169 -0.90 -14.92 5.54
C ARG A 169 -1.82 -14.49 4.38
N ALA A 170 -1.97 -13.19 4.16
CA ALA A 170 -2.71 -12.64 3.03
C ALA A 170 -1.86 -12.65 1.76
N MET A 171 -0.57 -12.32 1.86
CA MET A 171 0.38 -12.38 0.75
C MET A 171 0.65 -13.80 0.27
N GLY A 172 0.72 -14.79 1.16
CA GLY A 172 0.84 -16.21 0.79
C GLY A 172 -0.32 -16.76 -0.07
N ARG A 173 -1.46 -16.07 -0.12
CA ARG A 173 -2.61 -16.43 -0.99
C ARG A 173 -2.66 -15.67 -2.32
N HIS A 174 -1.90 -14.59 -2.45
CA HIS A 174 -1.97 -13.66 -3.58
C HIS A 174 -0.66 -13.51 -4.35
N LEU A 175 0.49 -13.80 -3.74
CA LEU A 175 1.75 -13.96 -4.44
C LEU A 175 1.76 -15.33 -5.12
N TRP A 176 1.97 -15.34 -6.44
CA TRP A 176 2.40 -16.52 -7.18
C TRP A 176 3.84 -16.86 -6.78
N SER A 177 4.06 -17.23 -5.52
CA SER A 177 5.37 -17.60 -4.99
C SER A 177 5.39 -19.08 -4.59
N PRO A 178 6.49 -19.83 -4.80
CA PRO A 178 6.56 -21.28 -4.66
C PRO A 178 6.53 -21.77 -3.21
N PHE A 179 6.23 -20.91 -2.23
CA PHE A 179 6.27 -21.22 -0.80
C PHE A 179 5.11 -22.10 -0.30
N ARG A 180 4.44 -22.87 -1.16
CA ARG A 180 3.73 -24.07 -0.70
C ARG A 180 4.78 -25.12 -0.38
N LYS A 181 5.30 -25.11 0.84
CA LYS A 181 5.82 -26.35 1.43
C LYS A 181 4.60 -27.25 1.65
N THR A 182 4.55 -28.32 0.85
CA THR A 182 3.80 -29.55 1.14
C THR A 182 4.14 -30.07 2.52
#